data_AF-P09941-F1
#
_entry.id   AF-P09941-F1
#
_cell.length_a   1.000
_cell.length_b   1.000
_cell.length_c   1.000
_cell.angle_alpha   90.00
_cell.angle_beta   90.00
_cell.angle_gamma   90.00
#
_symmetry.space_group_name_H-M   'P 1'
#
loop_
_entity.id
_entity.type
_entity.pdbx_description
1 polymer ?
#
loop_
_entity_poly.entity_id
_entity_poly.type
_entity_poly.pdbx_seq_one_letter_code
_entity_poly.pdbx_strand_id
1 'polypeptide(L)'
;RELLDVDGNFLRNGGSYYIVPAFRGKGGGLELARTGSETCPRTVVQAPAEQSRGLPARLSTPPRIRYIGPEFYLTIEFEEQKPPSCLRDSNLQWKVEEESQIVKIASKEEEQLFGSFQIKPYRDDYKLVYCEPQQGGR
;
A
#
# COMPACT_ATOMS: atom_id res chain seq x y z
N ARG A 1 -15.77 13.81 -3.16
CA ARG A 1 -14.45 14.26 -3.65
C ARG A 1 -13.75 13.03 -4.14
N GLU A 2 -13.29 13.09 -5.37
CA GLU A 2 -12.79 11.96 -6.12
C GLU A 2 -11.27 11.86 -5.93
N LEU A 3 -10.74 10.64 -6.00
CA LEU A 3 -9.30 10.42 -6.08
C LEU A 3 -8.92 10.24 -7.55
N LEU A 4 -7.92 10.99 -8.00
CA LEU A 4 -7.40 10.94 -9.36
C LEU A 4 -5.94 10.47 -9.33
N ASP A 5 -5.57 9.65 -10.32
CA ASP A 5 -4.17 9.34 -10.61
C ASP A 5 -3.50 10.50 -11.38
N VAL A 6 -2.21 10.33 -11.67
CA VAL A 6 -1.38 11.34 -12.34
C VAL A 6 -1.80 11.62 -13.79
N ASP A 7 -2.57 10.70 -14.41
CA ASP A 7 -3.13 10.86 -15.75
C ASP A 7 -4.54 11.51 -15.70
N GLY A 8 -5.01 11.86 -14.50
CA GLY A 8 -6.32 12.48 -14.28
C GLY A 8 -7.49 11.49 -14.29
N ASN A 9 -7.23 10.19 -14.21
CA ASN A 9 -8.26 9.17 -14.18
C ASN A 9 -8.67 8.82 -12.75
N PHE A 10 -9.94 8.42 -12.56
CA PHE A 10 -10.40 7.92 -11.27
C PHE A 10 -9.68 6.63 -10.87
N LEU A 11 -9.30 6.52 -9.61
CA LEU A 11 -8.74 5.28 -9.06
C LEU A 11 -9.75 4.14 -9.16
N ARG A 12 -9.41 3.06 -9.86
CA ARG A 12 -10.26 1.88 -10.06
C ARG A 12 -10.15 0.92 -8.89
N ASN A 13 -11.29 0.40 -8.43
CA ASN A 13 -11.28 -0.66 -7.41
C ASN A 13 -10.64 -1.93 -7.99
N GLY A 14 -9.57 -2.41 -7.35
CA GLY A 14 -8.76 -3.53 -7.81
C GLY A 14 -7.74 -3.15 -8.89
N GLY A 15 -7.54 -1.85 -9.16
CA GLY A 15 -6.54 -1.37 -10.11
C GLY A 15 -5.11 -1.45 -9.57
N SER A 16 -4.15 -1.50 -10.50
CA SER A 16 -2.71 -1.58 -10.24
C SER A 16 -2.05 -0.23 -10.44
N TYR A 17 -1.31 0.23 -9.43
CA TYR A 17 -0.74 1.58 -9.39
C TYR A 17 0.68 1.55 -8.83
N TYR A 18 1.58 2.35 -9.42
CA TYR A 18 2.83 2.71 -8.75
C TYR A 18 2.56 3.84 -7.76
N ILE A 19 2.98 3.67 -6.51
CA ILE A 19 2.88 4.70 -5.48
C ILE A 19 4.23 5.41 -5.40
N VAL A 20 4.22 6.69 -5.76
CA VAL A 20 5.43 7.53 -5.86
C VAL A 20 5.28 8.81 -5.02
N PRO A 21 6.41 9.44 -4.61
CA PRO A 21 6.38 10.73 -3.94
C PRO A 21 5.72 11.79 -4.83
N ALA A 22 4.86 12.62 -4.22
CA ALA A 22 4.23 13.75 -4.87
C ALA A 22 5.23 14.76 -5.45
N PHE A 23 6.36 14.98 -4.75
CA PHE A 23 7.41 15.91 -5.16
C PHE A 23 8.63 15.17 -5.70
N ARG A 24 9.14 15.66 -6.84
CA ARG A 24 10.41 15.23 -7.44
C ARG A 24 11.60 15.44 -6.51
N GLY A 25 12.68 14.69 -6.75
CA GLY A 25 13.91 14.74 -5.97
C GLY A 25 13.80 14.17 -4.56
N LYS A 26 12.73 13.41 -4.26
CA LYS A 26 12.50 12.78 -2.95
C LYS A 26 12.79 11.29 -2.92
N GLY A 27 13.28 10.72 -4.01
CA GLY A 27 13.45 9.28 -4.22
C GLY A 27 12.40 8.74 -5.19
N GLY A 28 12.38 7.41 -5.35
CA GLY A 28 11.47 6.69 -6.24
C GLY A 28 10.20 6.22 -5.54
N GLY A 29 9.49 5.29 -6.17
CA GLY A 29 8.29 4.66 -5.62
C GLY A 29 8.57 3.62 -4.54
N LEU A 30 7.56 2.83 -4.17
CA LEU A 30 7.63 1.92 -3.03
C LEU A 30 8.03 0.49 -3.44
N GLU A 31 8.89 -0.15 -2.67
CA GLU A 31 9.43 -1.49 -2.94
C GLU A 31 9.66 -2.29 -1.65
N LEU A 32 10.07 -3.55 -1.79
CA LEU A 32 10.41 -4.43 -0.66
C LEU A 32 11.91 -4.42 -0.37
N ALA A 33 12.26 -4.25 0.90
CA ALA A 33 13.63 -4.35 1.37
C ALA A 33 13.74 -5.12 2.70
N ARG A 34 14.96 -5.60 2.98
CA ARG A 34 15.35 -6.05 4.32
C ARG A 34 15.74 -4.83 5.14
N THR A 35 15.21 -4.71 6.34
CA THR A 35 15.62 -3.67 7.30
C THR A 35 16.12 -4.29 8.59
N GLY A 36 17.04 -3.62 9.28
CA GLY A 36 17.60 -4.12 10.55
C GLY A 36 18.17 -5.54 10.44
N SER A 37 17.66 -6.45 11.27
CA SER A 37 18.05 -7.86 11.31
C SER A 37 17.17 -8.79 10.45
N GLU A 38 16.28 -8.25 9.61
CA GLU A 38 15.37 -9.06 8.80
C GLU A 38 16.13 -9.92 7.78
N THR A 39 15.85 -11.22 7.77
CA THR A 39 16.39 -12.17 6.78
C THR A 39 15.56 -12.21 5.50
N CYS A 40 14.31 -11.73 5.56
CA CYS A 40 13.35 -11.68 4.48
C CYS A 40 13.00 -10.22 4.13
N PRO A 41 13.03 -9.80 2.85
CA PRO A 41 12.66 -8.44 2.49
C PRO A 41 11.13 -8.27 2.56
N ARG A 42 10.64 -8.00 3.77
CA ARG A 42 9.21 -7.86 4.08
C ARG A 42 8.82 -6.42 4.39
N THR A 43 9.75 -5.48 4.40
CA THR A 43 9.48 -4.10 4.77
C THR A 43 9.24 -3.26 3.52
N VAL A 44 8.15 -2.49 3.54
CA VAL A 44 7.81 -1.55 2.47
C VAL A 44 8.63 -0.29 2.66
N VAL A 45 9.51 -0.01 1.70
CA VAL A 45 10.41 1.15 1.72
C VAL A 45 10.24 1.98 0.47
N GLN A 46 10.74 3.21 0.53
CA GLN A 46 10.86 4.04 -0.64
C GLN A 46 12.18 3.74 -1.37
N ALA A 47 12.11 3.52 -2.68
CA ALA A 47 13.27 3.32 -3.53
C ALA A 47 14.18 4.58 -3.50
N PRO A 48 15.51 4.42 -3.42
CA PRO A 48 16.42 5.56 -3.30
C PRO A 48 16.53 6.36 -4.62
N ALA A 49 16.42 5.68 -5.76
CA ALA A 49 16.56 6.30 -7.08
C ALA A 49 15.22 6.84 -7.57
N GLU A 50 15.17 8.12 -7.93
CA GLU A 50 13.96 8.77 -8.48
C GLU A 50 13.46 8.14 -9.79
N GLN A 51 14.33 7.45 -10.53
CA GLN A 51 13.95 6.71 -11.75
C GLN A 51 13.24 5.39 -11.44
N SER A 52 13.35 4.87 -10.21
CA SER A 52 12.66 3.64 -9.81
C SER A 52 11.20 3.95 -9.49
N ARG A 53 10.28 3.28 -10.20
CA ARG A 53 8.86 3.31 -9.85
C ARG A 53 8.52 2.41 -8.64
N GLY A 54 9.46 1.57 -8.22
CA GLY A 54 9.20 0.51 -7.24
C GLY A 54 8.33 -0.61 -7.81
N LEU A 55 7.61 -1.28 -6.92
CA LEU A 55 6.66 -2.34 -7.25
C LEU A 55 5.26 -1.76 -7.49
N PRO A 56 4.51 -2.27 -8.49
CA PRO A 56 3.11 -1.93 -8.63
C PRO A 56 2.31 -2.49 -7.44
N ALA A 57 1.33 -1.74 -6.98
CA ALA A 57 0.45 -2.12 -5.89
C ALA A 57 -1.01 -2.12 -6.34
N ARG A 58 -1.71 -3.20 -6.02
CA ARG A 58 -3.15 -3.32 -6.19
C ARG A 58 -3.85 -2.58 -5.06
N LEU A 59 -4.72 -1.64 -5.42
CA LEU A 59 -5.58 -0.90 -4.49
C LEU A 59 -7.00 -1.45 -4.57
N SER A 60 -7.52 -1.99 -3.47
CA SER A 60 -8.86 -2.60 -3.48
C SER A 60 -9.66 -2.33 -2.21
N THR A 61 -10.98 -2.40 -2.33
CA THR A 61 -11.92 -2.32 -1.21
C THR A 61 -13.07 -3.33 -1.43
N PRO A 62 -13.58 -4.01 -0.37
CA PRO A 62 -14.63 -5.01 -0.51
C PRO A 62 -15.96 -4.56 -1.16
N PRO A 63 -16.46 -3.33 -0.93
CA PRO A 63 -17.67 -2.85 -1.59
C PRO A 63 -17.58 -2.93 -3.12
N ARG A 64 -18.67 -3.36 -3.77
CA ARG A 64 -18.76 -3.48 -5.24
C ARG A 64 -18.95 -2.11 -5.91
N ILE A 65 -17.91 -1.29 -5.86
CA ILE A 65 -17.82 0.02 -6.50
C ILE A 65 -16.84 -0.03 -7.67
N ARG A 66 -17.02 0.87 -8.65
CA ARG A 66 -16.07 0.99 -9.78
C ARG A 66 -14.83 1.81 -9.42
N TYR A 67 -15.00 2.86 -8.64
CA TYR A 67 -13.94 3.82 -8.31
C TYR A 67 -13.79 3.98 -6.80
N ILE A 68 -12.55 4.14 -6.36
CA ILE A 68 -12.18 4.32 -4.96
C ILE A 68 -12.28 5.81 -4.60
N GLY A 69 -13.14 6.12 -3.64
CA GLY A 69 -13.20 7.42 -2.96
C GLY A 69 -12.39 7.46 -1.65
N PRO A 70 -12.12 8.66 -1.10
CA PRO A 70 -11.34 8.86 0.13
C PRO A 70 -12.00 8.31 1.40
N GLU A 71 -13.28 7.94 1.35
CA GLU A 71 -14.04 7.34 2.44
C GLU A 71 -13.75 5.84 2.62
N PHE A 72 -13.25 5.16 1.59
CA PHE A 72 -13.05 3.72 1.64
C PHE A 72 -11.76 3.35 2.34
N TYR A 73 -11.85 2.28 3.13
CA TYR A 73 -10.69 1.55 3.61
C TYR A 73 -10.18 0.61 2.53
N LEU A 74 -8.87 0.55 2.40
CA LEU A 74 -8.15 -0.08 1.30
C LEU A 74 -7.27 -1.19 1.82
N THR A 75 -7.36 -2.31 1.13
CA THR A 75 -6.31 -3.32 1.10
C THR A 75 -5.32 -2.92 0.01
N ILE A 76 -4.03 -2.88 0.38
CA ILE A 76 -2.91 -2.58 -0.52
C ILE A 76 -2.04 -3.83 -0.61
N GLU A 77 -1.83 -4.34 -1.81
CA GLU A 77 -1.05 -5.56 -2.08
C GLU A 77 -0.02 -5.27 -3.15
N PHE A 78 1.25 -5.64 -2.95
CA PHE A 78 2.21 -5.56 -4.05
C PHE A 78 1.94 -6.65 -5.10
N GLU A 79 2.03 -6.28 -6.37
CA GLU A 79 1.93 -7.21 -7.51
C GLU A 79 3.34 -7.60 -7.99
N GLU A 80 4.06 -8.38 -7.19
CA GLU A 80 5.37 -8.94 -7.54
C GLU A 80 5.20 -10.35 -8.12
N GLN A 81 5.63 -10.55 -9.38
CA GLN A 81 5.51 -11.83 -10.06
C GLN A 81 6.45 -12.89 -9.49
N LYS A 82 7.57 -12.48 -8.91
CA LYS A 82 8.58 -13.37 -8.33
C LYS A 82 8.89 -12.96 -6.88
N PRO A 83 7.95 -13.19 -5.94
CA PRO A 83 8.17 -12.83 -4.56
C PRO A 83 9.37 -13.58 -3.97
N PRO A 84 10.06 -12.99 -2.98
CA PRO A 84 11.05 -13.67 -2.16
C PRO A 84 10.51 -15.01 -1.65
N SER A 85 11.38 -16.01 -1.49
CA SER A 85 10.96 -17.36 -1.10
C SER A 85 10.16 -17.43 0.19
N CYS A 86 10.49 -16.54 1.13
CA CYS A 86 9.85 -16.39 2.44
C CYS A 86 8.47 -15.69 2.40
N LEU A 87 8.04 -15.15 1.25
CA LEU A 87 6.75 -14.48 1.06
C LEU A 87 5.86 -15.18 0.03
N ARG A 88 6.22 -16.39 -0.41
CA ARG A 88 5.47 -17.12 -1.46
C ARG A 88 4.04 -17.46 -1.09
N ASP A 89 3.76 -17.66 0.19
CA ASP A 89 2.43 -18.02 0.69
C ASP A 89 1.58 -16.79 1.07
N SER A 90 2.12 -15.58 0.93
CA SER A 90 1.46 -14.30 1.21
C SER A 90 0.95 -13.67 -0.09
N ASN A 91 -0.16 -12.95 -0.01
CA ASN A 91 -0.68 -12.09 -1.07
C ASN A 91 0.08 -10.75 -1.18
N LEU A 92 1.17 -10.59 -0.43
CA LEU A 92 1.95 -9.34 -0.33
C LEU A 92 1.11 -8.16 0.15
N GLN A 93 0.12 -8.45 0.99
CA GLN A 93 -0.73 -7.46 1.62
C GLN A 93 0.06 -6.63 2.63
N TRP A 94 -0.12 -5.32 2.60
CA TRP A 94 0.51 -4.42 3.56
C TRP A 94 -0.21 -4.46 4.91
N LYS A 95 0.57 -4.50 5.98
CA LYS A 95 0.17 -4.25 7.35
C LYS A 95 1.06 -3.20 7.99
N VAL A 96 0.62 -2.60 9.08
CA VAL A 96 1.49 -1.81 9.97
C VAL A 96 1.88 -2.69 11.14
N GLU A 97 3.18 -2.81 11.40
CA GLU A 97 3.68 -3.47 12.61
C GLU A 97 3.46 -2.56 13.82
N GLU A 98 2.68 -3.01 14.81
CA GLU A 98 2.15 -2.17 15.90
C GLU A 98 3.25 -1.46 16.70
N GLU A 99 4.34 -2.14 17.04
CA GLU A 99 5.40 -1.57 17.87
C GLU A 99 6.24 -0.52 17.14
N SER A 100 6.62 -0.81 15.89
CA SER A 100 7.53 0.03 15.12
C SER A 100 6.83 1.06 14.24
N GLN A 101 5.52 0.89 14.02
CA GLN A 101 4.71 1.66 13.06
C GLN A 101 5.26 1.60 11.62
N ILE A 102 6.05 0.56 11.32
CA ILE A 102 6.62 0.32 9.99
C ILE A 102 5.63 -0.49 9.16
N VAL A 103 5.47 -0.12 7.89
CA VAL A 103 4.67 -0.88 6.93
C VAL A 103 5.44 -2.11 6.48
N LYS A 104 4.85 -3.28 6.67
CA LYS A 104 5.43 -4.59 6.32
C LYS A 104 4.43 -5.44 5.54
N ILE A 105 4.91 -6.54 4.98
CA ILE A 105 4.05 -7.57 4.40
C ILE A 105 3.45 -8.43 5.51
N ALA A 106 2.13 -8.59 5.46
CA ALA A 106 1.36 -9.47 6.32
C ALA A 106 1.72 -10.94 6.04
N SER A 107 1.84 -11.74 7.10
CA SER A 107 1.80 -13.20 6.94
C SER A 107 0.41 -13.60 6.47
N LYS A 108 0.28 -14.82 5.94
CA LYS A 108 -1.00 -15.35 5.46
C LYS A 108 -2.10 -15.33 6.54
N GLU A 109 -1.73 -15.50 7.81
CA GLU A 109 -2.63 -15.48 8.95
C GLU A 109 -3.04 -14.05 9.36
N GLU A 110 -2.27 -13.05 8.96
CA GLU A 110 -2.50 -11.63 9.29
C GLU A 110 -3.25 -10.89 8.18
N GLU A 111 -3.44 -11.51 7.02
CA GLU A 111 -4.17 -10.94 5.90
C GLU A 111 -5.64 -10.65 6.27
N GLN A 112 -6.08 -9.44 5.95
CA GLN A 112 -7.42 -8.95 6.25
C GLN A 112 -8.22 -8.73 4.97
N LEU A 113 -9.51 -9.06 5.02
CA LEU A 113 -10.44 -8.76 3.95
C LEU A 113 -10.74 -7.25 3.87
N PHE A 114 -10.91 -6.61 5.04
CA PHE A 114 -11.07 -5.17 5.14
C PHE A 114 -9.70 -4.57 5.49
N GLY A 115 -9.09 -3.91 4.52
CA GLY A 115 -7.81 -3.25 4.77
C GLY A 115 -7.95 -2.06 5.74
N SER A 116 -6.81 -1.55 6.17
CA SER A 116 -6.70 -0.53 7.23
C SER A 116 -6.17 0.80 6.72
N PHE A 117 -5.96 0.94 5.40
CA PHE A 117 -5.41 2.15 4.80
C PHE A 117 -6.50 3.03 4.17
N GLN A 118 -6.28 4.33 4.12
CA GLN A 118 -7.11 5.26 3.34
C GLN A 118 -6.20 6.22 2.57
N ILE A 119 -6.64 6.63 1.38
CA ILE A 119 -6.04 7.74 0.66
C ILE A 119 -6.83 9.00 1.00
N LYS A 120 -6.15 10.01 1.54
CA LYS A 120 -6.77 11.29 1.91
C LYS A 120 -6.12 12.44 1.12
N PRO A 121 -6.89 13.46 0.70
CA PRO A 121 -6.31 14.68 0.18
C PRO A 121 -5.36 15.32 1.20
N TYR A 122 -4.22 15.82 0.73
CA TYR A 122 -3.23 16.52 1.52
C TYR A 122 -2.52 17.57 0.68
N ARG A 123 -2.75 18.85 0.98
CA ARG A 123 -2.33 19.98 0.13
C ARG A 123 -2.90 19.79 -1.29
N ASP A 124 -2.04 19.82 -2.30
CA ASP A 124 -2.40 19.65 -3.71
C ASP A 124 -2.39 18.18 -4.17
N ASP A 125 -1.99 17.26 -3.29
CA ASP A 125 -1.80 15.83 -3.56
C ASP A 125 -2.56 14.96 -2.53
N TYR A 126 -2.06 13.76 -2.26
CA TYR A 126 -2.63 12.79 -1.34
C TYR A 126 -1.62 12.30 -0.32
N LYS A 127 -2.13 11.75 0.77
CA LYS A 127 -1.37 10.96 1.74
C LYS A 127 -2.08 9.62 1.98
N LEU A 128 -1.28 8.59 2.24
CA LEU A 128 -1.77 7.34 2.81
C LEU A 128 -1.87 7.50 4.33
N VAL A 129 -2.98 7.03 4.89
CA VAL A 129 -3.25 7.03 6.32
C VAL A 129 -3.58 5.60 6.73
N TYR A 130 -3.03 5.14 7.84
CA TYR A 130 -3.42 3.90 8.50
C TYR A 130 -4.41 4.22 9.63
N CYS A 131 -5.48 3.44 9.75
CA CYS A 131 -6.40 3.47 10.87
C CYS A 131 -6.53 2.05 11.41
N GLU A 132 -6.25 1.86 12.69
CA GLU A 132 -6.48 0.57 13.32
C GLU A 132 -7.93 0.12 13.11
N PRO A 133 -8.18 -1.15 12.76
CA PRO A 133 -9.53 -1.69 12.74
C PRO A 133 -10.17 -1.42 14.10
N GLN A 134 -11.32 -0.73 14.13
CA GLN A 134 -12.05 -0.58 15.38
C GLN A 134 -12.40 -2.00 15.87
N GLN A 135 -11.79 -2.44 16.97
CA GLN A 135 -12.23 -3.64 17.67
C GLN A 135 -13.70 -3.41 18.02
N GLY A 136 -14.58 -4.24 17.43
CA GLY A 136 -16.03 -4.06 17.38
C GLY A 136 -16.62 -3.21 18.50
N GLY A 137 -17.01 -1.98 18.16
CA GLY A 137 -18.07 -1.29 18.86
C GLY A 137 -19.36 -2.11 18.66
N ARG A 138 -19.72 -2.85 19.70
CA ARG A 138 -21.04 -3.48 19.85
C ARG A 138 -22.14 -2.43 19.84
#